data_AF-A0A2S6TLB9-F1
#
_entry.id   AF-A0A2S6TLB9-F1
#
_cell.length_a   1.000
_cell.length_b   1.000
_cell.length_c   1.000
_cell.angle_alpha   90.00
_cell.angle_beta   90.00
_cell.angle_gamma   90.00
#
_symmetry.space_group_name_H-M   'P 1'
#
loop_
_entity.id
_entity.type
_entity.pdbx_description
1 polymer ?
#
loop_
_entity_poly.entity_id
_entity_poly.type
_entity_poly.pdbx_seq_one_letter_code
_entity_poly.pdbx_strand_id
1 'polypeptide(L)'
;MAELNEEHIKIALSEITVPGDQENIVQSGHLSGIAIKDGLVQISIETTPEKIEEMEEVRQLCEKKISEIPEVLNTTVVLTSERPPQASKASPPKDKPTKNLTLPGV
;
A
#
# COMPACT_ATOMS: atom_id res chain seq x y z
N MET A 1 28.95 7.93 -5.33
CA MET A 1 28.04 7.29 -4.35
C MET A 1 26.70 7.23 -5.04
N ALA A 2 26.11 6.04 -5.20
CA ALA A 2 24.85 5.92 -5.92
C ALA A 2 23.82 6.78 -5.18
N GLU A 3 23.08 7.60 -5.92
CA GLU A 3 21.90 8.29 -5.40
C GLU A 3 20.73 7.34 -5.61
N LEU A 4 20.06 6.94 -4.54
CA LEU A 4 18.79 6.22 -4.59
C LEU A 4 17.83 6.92 -5.56
N ASN A 5 17.61 6.29 -6.70
CA ASN A 5 16.80 6.83 -7.80
C ASN A 5 15.78 5.79 -8.29
N GLU A 6 14.82 6.25 -9.09
CA GLU A 6 13.73 5.40 -9.59
C GLU A 6 14.24 4.19 -10.37
N GLU A 7 15.38 4.31 -11.04
CA GLU A 7 15.99 3.22 -11.80
C GLU A 7 16.49 2.10 -10.90
N HIS A 8 17.16 2.41 -9.78
CA HIS A 8 17.53 1.42 -8.77
C HIS A 8 16.31 0.67 -8.22
N ILE A 9 15.23 1.40 -7.94
CA ILE A 9 13.99 0.78 -7.46
C ILE A 9 13.34 -0.09 -8.53
N LYS A 10 13.29 0.37 -9.79
CA LYS A 10 12.78 -0.42 -10.92
C LYS A 10 13.58 -1.70 -11.15
N ILE A 11 14.91 -1.66 -11.00
CA ILE A 11 15.75 -2.85 -11.14
C ILE A 11 15.42 -3.86 -10.04
N ALA A 12 15.35 -3.42 -8.77
CA ALA A 12 14.99 -4.29 -7.66
C ALA A 12 13.58 -4.89 -7.79
N LEU A 13 12.61 -4.10 -8.27
CA LEU A 13 11.25 -4.56 -8.54
C LEU A 13 11.15 -5.45 -9.79
N SER A 14 12.05 -5.29 -10.76
CA SER A 14 12.11 -6.14 -11.95
C SER A 14 12.64 -7.54 -11.66
N GLU A 15 13.18 -7.81 -10.47
CA GLU A 15 13.49 -9.17 -10.03
C GLU A 15 12.26 -9.90 -9.49
N ILE A 16 11.13 -9.19 -9.33
CA ILE A 16 9.93 -9.70 -8.69
C ILE A 16 8.84 -9.93 -9.74
N THR A 17 8.59 -11.21 -10.02
CA THR A 17 7.53 -11.70 -10.90
C THR A 17 6.17 -11.66 -10.21
N VAL A 18 5.15 -11.30 -10.99
CA VAL A 18 3.76 -11.31 -10.53
C VAL A 18 3.19 -12.73 -10.68
N PRO A 19 2.70 -13.37 -9.61
CA PRO A 19 2.01 -14.65 -9.70
C PRO A 19 0.73 -14.47 -10.51
N GLY A 20 0.64 -15.23 -11.61
CA GLY A 20 -0.46 -15.13 -12.58
C GLY A 20 -0.13 -14.38 -13.86
N ASP A 21 1.02 -13.70 -13.93
CA ASP A 21 1.57 -13.08 -15.13
C ASP A 21 2.96 -13.67 -15.44
N GLN A 22 3.40 -13.59 -16.70
CA GLN A 22 4.73 -14.05 -17.11
C GLN A 22 5.80 -12.95 -17.02
N GLU A 23 5.39 -11.75 -16.61
CA GLU A 23 6.24 -10.57 -16.56
C GLU A 23 6.40 -10.03 -15.13
N ASN A 24 7.43 -9.21 -14.97
CA ASN A 24 7.71 -8.53 -13.72
C ASN A 24 6.70 -7.41 -13.46
N ILE A 25 6.55 -7.01 -12.20
CA ILE A 25 5.56 -6.00 -11.82
C ILE A 25 5.74 -4.63 -12.53
N VAL A 26 6.99 -4.28 -12.86
CA VAL A 26 7.35 -3.07 -13.62
C VAL A 26 6.91 -3.19 -15.09
N GLN A 27 7.03 -4.38 -15.67
CA GLN A 27 6.85 -4.62 -17.09
C GLN A 27 5.40 -4.94 -17.45
N SER A 28 4.70 -5.62 -16.54
CA SER A 28 3.26 -5.93 -16.62
C SER A 28 2.37 -4.69 -16.52
N GLY A 29 2.92 -3.50 -16.24
CA GLY A 29 2.16 -2.26 -16.15
C GLY A 29 1.31 -2.11 -14.87
N HIS A 30 1.40 -3.05 -13.93
CA HIS A 30 0.74 -2.97 -12.62
C HIS A 30 1.34 -1.89 -11.71
N LEU A 31 2.55 -1.42 -12.00
CA LEU A 31 3.22 -0.40 -11.22
C LEU A 31 2.69 0.99 -11.60
N SER A 32 1.84 1.56 -10.73
CA SER A 32 1.21 2.87 -10.93
C SER A 32 2.21 4.02 -10.79
N GLY A 33 3.17 3.90 -9.85
CA GLY A 33 4.23 4.90 -9.70
C GLY A 33 5.18 4.62 -8.53
N ILE A 34 6.34 5.29 -8.57
CA ILE A 34 7.39 5.23 -7.55
C ILE A 34 7.66 6.66 -7.08
N ALA A 35 7.62 6.88 -5.77
CA ALA A 35 7.99 8.15 -5.16
C ALA A 35 9.14 7.93 -4.18
N ILE A 36 10.21 8.72 -4.29
CA ILE A 36 11.38 8.64 -3.41
C ILE A 36 11.51 9.99 -2.72
N LYS A 37 11.56 9.98 -1.39
CA LYS A 37 11.64 11.19 -0.57
C LYS A 37 12.49 10.96 0.67
N ASP A 38 13.69 11.52 0.70
CA ASP A 38 14.55 11.49 1.90
C ASP A 38 14.80 10.05 2.42
N GLY A 39 15.06 9.11 1.50
CA GLY A 39 15.20 7.68 1.83
C GLY A 39 13.89 6.95 2.15
N LEU A 40 12.74 7.60 2.10
CA LEU A 40 11.43 6.96 2.06
C LEU A 40 11.05 6.62 0.61
N VAL A 41 10.86 5.34 0.33
CA VAL A 41 10.40 4.85 -0.97
C VAL A 41 8.93 4.45 -0.84
N GLN A 42 8.08 5.06 -1.66
CA GLN A 42 6.66 4.76 -1.72
C GLN A 42 6.29 4.23 -3.10
N ILE A 43 5.67 3.06 -3.14
CA ILE A 43 5.32 2.37 -4.39
C ILE A 43 3.84 2.09 -4.40
N SER A 44 3.18 2.49 -5.50
CA SER A 44 1.78 2.22 -5.75
C SER A 44 1.64 1.13 -6.81
N ILE A 45 1.02 0.01 -6.46
CA ILE A 45 0.75 -1.11 -7.36
C ILE A 45 -0.76 -1.22 -7.54
N GLU A 46 -1.21 -1.20 -8.78
CA GLU A 46 -2.59 -1.46 -9.14
C GLU A 46 -2.82 -2.97 -9.30
N THR A 47 -3.79 -3.51 -8.57
CA THR A 47 -4.11 -4.94 -8.61
C THR A 47 -5.60 -5.20 -8.46
N THR A 48 -6.08 -6.41 -8.78
CA THR A 48 -7.49 -6.77 -8.64
C THR A 48 -7.77 -7.47 -7.30
N PRO A 49 -8.99 -7.33 -6.74
CA PRO A 49 -9.33 -7.94 -5.45
C PRO A 49 -9.22 -9.48 -5.46
N GLU A 50 -9.35 -10.10 -6.62
CA GLU A 50 -9.21 -11.55 -6.82
C GLU A 50 -7.76 -12.03 -6.68
N LYS A 51 -6.79 -11.14 -6.90
CA LYS A 51 -5.35 -11.42 -6.83
C LYS A 51 -4.65 -10.74 -5.65
N ILE A 52 -5.38 -10.09 -4.75
CA ILE A 52 -4.80 -9.42 -3.57
C ILE A 52 -3.95 -10.38 -2.73
N GLU A 53 -4.40 -11.60 -2.46
CA GLU A 53 -3.64 -12.54 -1.61
C GLU A 53 -2.29 -12.90 -2.24
N GLU A 54 -2.27 -13.20 -3.54
CA GLU A 54 -1.03 -13.49 -4.28
C GLU A 54 -0.15 -12.24 -4.43
N MET A 55 -0.77 -11.06 -4.56
CA MET A 55 -0.07 -9.78 -4.70
C MET A 55 0.45 -9.22 -3.36
N GLU A 56 -0.14 -9.59 -2.23
CA GLU A 56 0.39 -9.28 -0.89
C GLU A 56 1.72 -9.99 -0.66
N GLU A 57 1.88 -11.23 -1.14
CA GLU A 57 3.18 -11.91 -1.07
C GLU A 57 4.24 -11.19 -1.92
N VAL A 58 3.86 -10.76 -3.12
CA VAL A 58 4.72 -9.93 -3.99
C VAL A 58 5.09 -8.61 -3.31
N ARG A 59 4.11 -7.91 -2.73
CA ARG A 59 4.31 -6.67 -1.99
C ARG A 59 5.34 -6.86 -0.88
N GLN A 60 5.24 -7.95 -0.13
CA GLN A 60 6.14 -8.24 0.98
C GLN A 60 7.56 -8.57 0.48
N LEU A 61 7.69 -9.28 -0.65
CA LEU A 61 8.98 -9.48 -1.33
C LEU A 61 9.59 -8.15 -1.80
N CYS A 62 8.79 -7.27 -2.40
CA CYS A 62 9.21 -5.95 -2.86
C CYS A 62 9.73 -5.10 -1.70
N GLU A 63 8.94 -5.00 -0.63
CA GLU A 63 9.31 -4.27 0.58
C GLU A 63 10.61 -4.81 1.18
N LYS A 64 10.75 -6.14 1.26
CA LYS A 64 11.96 -6.76 1.76
C LYS A 64 13.18 -6.45 0.90
N LYS A 65 13.08 -6.53 -0.43
CA LYS A 65 14.22 -6.22 -1.32
C LYS A 65 14.66 -4.78 -1.26
N ILE A 66 13.71 -3.86 -1.22
CA ILE A 66 14.03 -2.43 -1.13
C ILE A 66 14.56 -2.10 0.26
N SER A 67 14.04 -2.73 1.31
CA SER A 67 14.56 -2.57 2.67
C SER A 67 15.96 -3.15 2.88
N GLU A 68 16.43 -4.05 2.02
CA GLU A 68 17.83 -4.54 2.04
C GLU A 68 18.81 -3.51 1.44
N ILE A 69 18.31 -2.46 0.77
CA ILE A 69 19.13 -1.38 0.22
C ILE A 69 19.51 -0.43 1.36
N PRO A 70 20.83 -0.22 1.63
CA PRO A 70 21.28 0.60 2.76
C PRO A 70 20.92 2.09 2.64
N GLU A 71 20.58 2.54 1.44
CA GLU A 71 20.14 3.92 1.17
C GLU A 71 18.65 4.14 1.53
N VAL A 72 17.89 3.06 1.74
CA VAL A 72 16.47 3.14 2.05
C VAL A 72 16.27 3.16 3.56
N LEU A 73 15.73 4.27 4.05
CA LEU A 73 15.36 4.46 5.45
C LEU A 73 14.01 3.84 5.76
N ASN A 74 13.07 3.90 4.82
CA ASN A 74 11.75 3.33 4.98
C ASN A 74 11.14 2.98 3.62
N THR A 75 10.44 1.84 3.54
CA THR A 75 9.75 1.41 2.31
C THR A 75 8.29 1.24 2.60
N THR A 76 7.43 1.80 1.75
CA THR A 76 5.99 1.62 1.83
C THR A 76 5.48 1.19 0.48
N VAL A 77 5.04 -0.06 0.38
CA VAL A 77 4.38 -0.57 -0.82
C VAL A 77 2.88 -0.62 -0.54
N VAL A 78 2.07 -0.02 -1.40
CA VAL A 78 0.60 -0.04 -1.31
C VAL A 78 -0.01 -0.74 -2.51
N LEU A 79 -0.95 -1.64 -2.24
CA LEU A 79 -1.76 -2.31 -3.25
C LEU A 79 -3.08 -1.53 -3.38
N THR A 80 -3.21 -0.79 -4.46
CA THR A 80 -4.45 -0.13 -4.88
C THR A 80 -5.26 -1.11 -5.72
N SER A 81 -6.16 -1.84 -5.07
CA SER A 81 -7.31 -2.42 -5.76
C SER A 81 -8.45 -1.44 -5.69
N GLU A 82 -9.17 -1.25 -6.80
CA GLU A 82 -10.40 -0.45 -6.85
C GLU A 82 -11.48 -1.05 -5.92
N ARG A 83 -11.32 -0.85 -4.61
CA ARG A 83 -12.45 -0.59 -3.74
C ARG A 83 -12.45 0.92 -3.55
N PRO A 84 -13.59 1.62 -3.75
CA PRO A 84 -13.66 3.03 -3.38
C PRO A 84 -13.15 3.14 -1.95
N PRO A 85 -12.31 4.14 -1.63
CA PRO A 85 -11.69 4.24 -0.31
C PRO A 85 -12.80 4.24 0.73
N GLN A 86 -13.00 3.09 1.38
CA GLN A 86 -13.68 3.06 2.65
C GLN A 86 -12.67 3.68 3.59
N ALA A 87 -12.77 5.00 3.70
CA ALA A 87 -12.10 5.85 4.67
C ALA A 87 -11.79 5.01 5.90
N SER A 88 -10.50 4.78 6.13
CA SER A 88 -10.00 4.16 7.34
C SER A 88 -10.77 4.77 8.51
N LYS A 89 -11.47 3.89 9.21
CA LYS A 89 -12.18 4.14 10.45
C LYS A 89 -11.32 5.01 11.37
N ALA A 90 -11.59 6.31 11.40
CA ALA A 90 -11.45 7.08 12.61
C ALA A 90 -12.76 6.91 13.39
N SER A 91 -12.82 5.96 14.31
CA SER A 91 -13.89 5.87 15.32
C SER A 91 -13.40 5.04 16.52
N PRO A 92 -13.92 5.19 17.77
CA PRO A 92 -14.92 6.13 18.31
C PRO A 92 -14.52 6.67 19.74
N PRO A 93 -15.36 7.40 20.53
CA PRO A 93 -16.50 6.82 21.25
C PRO A 93 -17.75 7.72 21.41
N LYS A 94 -18.93 7.12 21.19
CA LYS A 94 -20.07 7.08 22.13
C LYS A 94 -20.40 8.36 22.93
N ASP A 95 -21.43 9.09 22.49
CA ASP A 95 -22.40 9.66 23.43
C ASP A 95 -23.82 9.40 22.90
N LYS A 96 -24.51 8.46 23.56
CA LYS A 96 -25.96 8.40 23.55
C LYS A 96 -26.42 9.16 24.79
N PRO A 97 -27.14 10.27 24.68
CA PRO A 97 -28.10 10.64 25.69
C PRO A 97 -29.45 10.02 25.29
N THR A 98 -29.65 8.76 25.69
CA THR A 98 -31.01 8.26 25.90
C THR A 98 -31.56 8.89 27.18
N LYS A 99 -32.46 9.86 27.05
CA LYS A 99 -33.71 9.90 27.84
C LYS A 99 -34.60 11.06 27.37
N ASN A 100 -35.51 10.74 26.46
CA ASN A 100 -36.84 11.32 26.49
C ASN A 100 -37.45 10.92 27.84
N LEU A 101 -37.31 11.79 28.83
CA LEU A 101 -37.96 11.69 30.12
C LEU A 101 -39.29 12.45 29.98
N THR A 102 -40.32 11.72 29.57
CA THR A 102 -41.71 12.08 29.86
C THR A 102 -41.83 12.22 31.38
N LEU A 103 -41.99 13.45 31.87
CA LEU A 103 -42.57 13.72 33.18
C LEU A 103 -43.90 14.45 32.97
N PRO A 104 -45.02 13.83 33.34
CA PRO A 104 -46.30 14.52 33.45
C PRO A 104 -46.31 15.39 34.72
N GLY A 105 -46.53 16.69 34.57
CA GLY A 105 -47.12 17.54 35.62
C GLY A 105 -48.64 17.58 35.36
N VAL A 106 -49.56 17.13 36.22
CA VAL A 106 -49.93 17.63 37.57
C VAL A 106 -49.97 19.15 37.67
#